data_AF-A0A3A9BB90-F1
#
_entry.id   AF-A0A3A9BB90-F1
#
_cell.length_a   1.000
_cell.length_b   1.000
_cell.length_c   1.000
_cell.angle_alpha   90.00
_cell.angle_beta   90.00
_cell.angle_gamma   90.00
#
_symmetry.space_group_name_H-M   'P 1'
#
loop_
_entity.id
_entity.type
_entity.pdbx_description
1 polymer ?
#
loop_
_entity_poly.entity_id
_entity_poly.type
_entity_poly.pdbx_seq_one_letter_code
_entity_poly.pdbx_strand_id
1 'polypeptide(L)'
;MVERIKKYGRYKDYYSFSCIEVKIAAAITFVLIFLMFEFFSFYESFKVIESDIKQIIVVVIGGEFTLLGMSLAGMAIITSLISPEILSVINKIDREDTINRVLSHFEFSAFNFGVQISYFILIYFALISKREVIEKIPFIICSTIICYHFFFNLFYIISLIGDCIKINEIKTQSKQIASYEKTFYNIVNELRIDYLLALSLKEKGIKREQLLKDLYVMIDKSNLDDKPNIKEYLCNYYGNG
;
A
#
# COMPACT_ATOMS: atom_id res chain seq x y z
N MET A 1 16.87 2.33 2.24
CA MET A 1 16.31 0.97 2.13
C MET A 1 16.77 0.07 3.27
N VAL A 2 18.05 -0.34 3.32
CA VAL A 2 18.57 -1.26 4.35
C VAL A 2 18.39 -0.73 5.78
N GLU A 3 18.55 0.57 6.01
CA GLU A 3 18.31 1.19 7.32
C GLU A 3 16.84 1.11 7.76
N ARG A 4 15.88 1.28 6.84
CA ARG A 4 14.44 1.13 7.15
C ARG A 4 14.08 -0.33 7.43
N ILE A 5 14.61 -1.27 6.64
CA ILE A 5 14.47 -2.71 6.88
C ILE A 5 14.94 -3.07 8.30
N LYS A 6 16.08 -2.52 8.73
CA LYS A 6 16.59 -2.69 10.10
C LYS A 6 15.70 -1.99 11.14
N LYS A 7 15.32 -0.73 10.90
CA LYS A 7 14.46 0.08 11.80
C LYS A 7 13.16 -0.64 12.14
N TYR A 8 12.50 -1.25 11.15
CA TYR A 8 11.24 -1.97 11.36
C TYR A 8 11.42 -3.48 11.59
N GLY A 9 12.66 -3.98 11.73
CA GLY A 9 12.92 -5.37 12.10
C GLY A 9 12.49 -6.42 11.06
N ARG A 10 12.45 -6.07 9.77
CA ARG A 10 11.86 -6.89 8.69
C ARG A 10 12.53 -8.24 8.44
N TYR A 11 13.77 -8.39 8.86
CA TYR A 11 14.44 -9.70 8.82
C TYR A 11 13.73 -10.77 9.65
N LYS A 12 12.85 -10.39 10.60
CA LYS A 12 12.01 -11.33 11.34
C LYS A 12 10.90 -11.94 10.48
N ASP A 13 10.53 -11.27 9.40
CA ASP A 13 9.44 -11.68 8.53
C ASP A 13 9.77 -13.01 7.82
N TYR A 14 11.06 -13.39 7.71
CA TYR A 14 11.48 -14.70 7.19
C TYR A 14 11.08 -15.89 8.06
N TYR A 15 10.84 -15.71 9.36
CA TYR A 15 10.63 -16.84 10.29
C TYR A 15 9.49 -16.58 11.27
N SER A 16 8.73 -15.51 11.07
CA SER A 16 7.58 -15.22 11.90
C SER A 16 6.44 -16.17 11.53
N PHE A 17 6.37 -17.32 12.21
CA PHE A 17 5.26 -18.28 12.10
C PHE A 17 3.93 -17.73 12.63
N SER A 18 3.83 -16.45 12.99
CA SER A 18 2.54 -15.77 13.08
C SER A 18 1.91 -15.56 11.70
N CYS A 19 2.74 -15.40 10.66
CA CYS A 19 2.33 -15.01 9.34
C CYS A 19 2.00 -16.23 8.46
N ILE A 20 0.99 -16.10 7.62
CA ILE A 20 0.46 -17.22 6.82
C ILE A 20 1.42 -17.56 5.67
N GLU A 21 2.02 -16.54 5.06
CA GLU A 21 2.99 -16.67 3.97
C GLU A 21 4.20 -17.52 4.36
N VAL A 22 4.72 -17.33 5.58
CA VAL A 22 5.85 -18.12 6.12
C VAL A 22 5.47 -19.58 6.29
N LYS A 23 4.28 -19.84 6.85
CA LYS A 23 3.77 -21.22 7.05
C LYS A 23 3.59 -21.95 5.74
N ILE A 24 2.94 -21.29 4.77
CA ILE A 24 2.67 -21.87 3.46
C ILE A 24 3.98 -22.11 2.71
N ALA A 25 4.90 -21.14 2.70
CA ALA A 25 6.22 -21.30 2.07
C ALA A 25 7.01 -22.47 2.66
N ALA A 26 7.05 -22.58 3.99
CA ALA A 26 7.72 -23.68 4.68
C ALA A 26 7.08 -25.03 4.37
N ALA A 27 5.74 -25.13 4.42
CA ALA A 27 5.02 -26.36 4.13
C ALA A 27 5.24 -26.83 2.68
N ILE A 28 5.12 -25.92 1.71
CA ILE A 28 5.33 -26.25 0.29
C ILE A 28 6.79 -26.64 0.03
N THR A 29 7.74 -25.94 0.64
CA THR A 29 9.16 -26.30 0.50
C THR A 29 9.44 -27.68 1.08
N PHE A 30 8.91 -27.99 2.25
CA PHE A 30 9.07 -29.30 2.86
C PHE A 30 8.52 -30.41 1.96
N VAL A 31 7.30 -30.24 1.45
CA VAL A 31 6.67 -31.21 0.54
C VAL A 31 7.48 -31.36 -0.75
N LEU A 32 7.92 -30.25 -1.35
CA LEU A 32 8.70 -30.28 -2.58
C LEU A 32 10.04 -30.99 -2.40
N ILE A 33 10.81 -30.64 -1.37
CA ILE A 33 12.12 -31.23 -1.09
C ILE A 33 11.97 -32.73 -0.78
N PHE A 34 10.98 -33.11 0.02
CA PHE A 34 10.68 -34.51 0.29
C PHE A 34 10.41 -35.29 -1.01
N LEU A 35 9.52 -34.79 -1.88
CA LEU A 35 9.22 -35.44 -3.16
C LEU A 35 10.46 -35.52 -4.07
N MET A 36 11.21 -34.42 -4.21
CA MET A 36 12.36 -34.38 -5.10
C MET A 36 13.45 -35.37 -4.68
N PHE A 37 13.82 -35.41 -3.40
CA PHE A 37 14.99 -36.19 -2.97
C PHE A 37 14.65 -37.62 -2.54
N GLU A 38 13.49 -37.88 -1.95
CA GLU A 38 13.11 -39.22 -1.49
C GLU A 38 12.36 -40.02 -2.56
N PHE A 39 11.53 -39.38 -3.40
CA PHE A 39 10.71 -40.07 -4.38
C PHE A 39 11.33 -40.09 -5.78
N PHE A 40 11.93 -38.96 -6.21
CA PHE A 40 12.47 -38.82 -7.56
C PHE A 40 13.99 -39.02 -7.67
N SER A 41 14.70 -39.24 -6.57
CA SER A 41 16.18 -39.40 -6.55
C SER A 41 16.88 -38.30 -7.34
N PHE A 42 16.49 -37.06 -7.06
CA PHE A 42 16.88 -35.88 -7.84
C PHE A 42 18.40 -35.65 -7.85
N TYR A 43 19.11 -35.97 -6.77
CA TYR A 43 20.56 -35.82 -6.68
C TYR A 43 21.29 -36.77 -7.65
N GLU A 44 20.86 -38.03 -7.69
CA GLU A 44 21.43 -39.09 -8.51
C GLU A 44 21.16 -38.82 -10.00
N SER A 45 19.99 -38.24 -10.30
CA SER A 45 19.56 -37.90 -11.66
C SER A 45 20.02 -36.51 -12.12
N PHE A 46 20.76 -35.77 -11.29
CA PHE A 46 21.05 -34.35 -11.51
C PHE A 46 21.71 -34.05 -12.87
N LYS A 47 22.68 -34.87 -13.30
CA LYS A 47 23.36 -34.67 -14.60
C LYS A 47 22.42 -34.80 -15.80
N VAL A 48 21.35 -35.57 -15.68
CA VAL A 48 20.36 -35.75 -16.75
C VAL A 48 19.45 -34.53 -16.85
N ILE A 49 19.07 -33.95 -15.70
CA ILE A 49 18.09 -32.86 -15.58
C ILE A 49 18.74 -31.47 -15.48
N GLU A 50 20.08 -31.37 -15.48
CA GLU A 50 20.82 -30.12 -15.31
C GLU A 50 20.40 -29.05 -16.34
N SER A 51 20.12 -29.46 -17.58
CA SER A 51 19.64 -28.56 -18.63
C SER A 51 18.28 -27.95 -18.29
N ASP A 52 17.36 -28.75 -17.77
CA ASP A 52 16.02 -28.29 -17.37
C ASP A 52 16.10 -27.36 -16.15
N ILE A 53 17.01 -27.65 -15.21
CA ILE A 53 17.26 -26.77 -14.06
C ILE A 53 17.83 -25.41 -14.49
N LYS A 54 18.73 -25.38 -15.47
CA LYS A 54 19.20 -24.13 -16.06
C LYS A 54 18.03 -23.33 -16.66
N GLN A 55 17.11 -23.98 -17.37
CA GLN A 55 15.93 -23.32 -17.92
C GLN A 55 14.98 -22.79 -16.82
N ILE A 56 14.71 -23.60 -15.79
CA ILE A 56 13.88 -23.18 -14.65
C ILE A 56 14.49 -21.96 -13.96
N ILE A 57 15.80 -21.95 -13.71
CA ILE A 57 16.47 -20.79 -13.10
C ILE A 57 16.28 -19.54 -13.95
N VAL A 58 16.45 -19.61 -15.27
CA VAL A 58 16.25 -18.45 -16.16
C VAL A 58 14.81 -17.94 -16.11
N VAL A 59 13.82 -18.85 -16.12
CA VAL A 59 12.40 -18.49 -16.00
C VAL A 59 12.12 -17.83 -14.65
N VAL A 60 12.66 -18.38 -13.56
CA VAL A 60 12.50 -17.82 -12.22
C VAL A 60 13.13 -16.44 -12.14
N ILE A 61 14.35 -16.24 -12.64
CA ILE A 61 14.98 -14.90 -12.69
C ILE A 61 14.07 -13.89 -13.42
N GLY A 62 13.49 -14.26 -14.57
CA GLY A 62 12.54 -13.40 -15.30
C GLY A 62 11.28 -13.10 -14.49
N GLY A 63 10.75 -14.09 -13.77
CA GLY A 63 9.66 -13.93 -12.82
C GLY A 63 10.01 -12.95 -11.69
N GLU A 64 11.19 -13.07 -11.10
CA GLU A 64 11.66 -12.20 -10.01
C GLU A 64 11.81 -10.75 -10.47
N PHE A 65 12.29 -10.49 -11.70
CA PHE A 65 12.30 -9.13 -12.27
C PHE A 65 10.89 -8.54 -12.40
N THR A 66 9.90 -9.37 -12.74
CA THR A 66 8.50 -8.96 -12.81
C THR A 66 7.96 -8.62 -11.42
N LEU A 67 8.26 -9.44 -10.41
CA LEU A 67 7.86 -9.19 -9.02
C LEU A 67 8.56 -7.98 -8.39
N LEU A 68 9.81 -7.71 -8.77
CA LEU A 68 10.52 -6.48 -8.45
C LEU A 68 9.76 -5.26 -9.02
N GLY A 69 9.35 -5.32 -10.28
CA GLY A 69 8.50 -4.30 -10.92
C GLY A 69 7.18 -4.09 -10.18
N MET A 70 6.51 -5.17 -9.76
CA MET A 70 5.31 -5.09 -8.94
C MET A 70 5.55 -4.44 -7.58
N SER A 71 6.70 -4.68 -6.94
CA SER A 71 7.05 -4.03 -5.68
C SER A 71 7.21 -2.51 -5.83
N LEU A 72 7.87 -2.08 -6.91
CA LEU A 72 8.03 -0.66 -7.25
C LEU A 72 6.67 -0.01 -7.56
N ALA A 73 5.83 -0.69 -8.34
CA ALA A 73 4.47 -0.23 -8.64
C ALA A 73 3.61 -0.11 -7.38
N GLY A 74 3.68 -1.09 -6.48
CA GLY A 74 3.00 -1.07 -5.19
C GLY A 74 3.39 0.14 -4.34
N MET A 75 4.70 0.44 -4.24
CA MET A 75 5.16 1.66 -3.56
C MET A 75 4.59 2.93 -4.19
N ALA A 76 4.60 3.03 -5.52
CA ALA A 76 4.05 4.19 -6.23
C ALA A 76 2.53 4.34 -6.01
N ILE A 77 1.80 3.22 -5.94
CA ILE A 77 0.37 3.23 -5.60
C ILE A 77 0.19 3.77 -4.19
N ILE A 78 0.91 3.26 -3.18
CA ILE A 78 0.76 3.74 -1.80
C ILE A 78 1.10 5.23 -1.67
N THR A 79 2.20 5.67 -2.27
CA THR A 79 2.61 7.08 -2.19
C THR A 79 1.66 8.01 -2.95
N SER A 80 1.08 7.58 -4.07
CA SER A 80 0.06 8.36 -4.80
C SER A 80 -1.32 8.33 -4.13
N LEU A 81 -1.64 7.25 -3.39
CA LEU A 81 -2.91 7.13 -2.69
C LEU A 81 -2.98 8.05 -1.47
N ILE A 82 -1.85 8.33 -0.82
CA ILE A 82 -1.75 9.09 0.41
C ILE A 82 -1.35 10.53 0.09
N SER A 83 -2.33 11.41 -0.09
CA SER A 83 -2.06 12.85 -0.23
C SER A 83 -1.52 13.45 1.07
N PRO A 84 -0.83 14.60 1.02
CA PRO A 84 -0.38 15.29 2.24
C PRO A 84 -1.52 15.61 3.21
N GLU A 85 -2.73 15.90 2.73
CA GLU A 85 -3.89 16.11 3.62
C GLU A 85 -4.25 14.82 4.36
N ILE A 86 -4.32 13.70 3.66
CA ILE A 86 -4.62 12.38 4.25
C ILE A 86 -3.53 11.98 5.24
N LEU A 87 -2.26 12.19 4.88
CA LEU A 87 -1.13 11.90 5.77
C LEU A 87 -1.20 12.75 7.05
N SER A 88 -1.61 14.01 6.95
CA SER A 88 -1.77 14.88 8.12
C SER A 88 -2.89 14.42 9.05
N VAL A 89 -4.00 13.90 8.50
CA VAL A 89 -5.10 13.32 9.29
C VAL A 89 -4.66 12.01 9.95
N ILE A 90 -3.98 11.14 9.20
CA ILE A 90 -3.43 9.88 9.73
C ILE A 90 -2.44 10.18 10.86
N ASN A 91 -1.47 11.07 10.66
CA ASN A 91 -0.44 11.39 11.65
C ASN A 91 -0.98 12.04 12.93
N LYS A 92 -2.18 12.62 12.92
CA LYS A 92 -2.82 13.12 14.15
C LYS A 92 -3.22 11.97 15.09
N ILE A 93 -3.44 10.78 14.55
CA ILE A 93 -3.91 9.59 15.27
C ILE A 93 -2.81 8.52 15.34
N ASP A 94 -2.03 8.39 14.29
CA ASP A 94 -0.98 7.39 14.11
C ASP A 94 0.29 7.77 14.88
N ARG A 95 0.59 6.97 15.90
CA ARG A 95 1.82 7.08 16.70
C ARG A 95 2.90 6.09 16.25
N GLU A 96 2.60 5.20 15.31
CA GLU A 96 3.45 4.06 14.94
C GLU A 96 4.10 4.16 13.56
N ASP A 97 3.98 5.30 12.87
CA ASP A 97 4.62 5.53 11.57
C ASP A 97 4.17 4.48 10.52
N THR A 98 2.87 4.19 10.53
CA THR A 98 2.22 3.04 9.87
C THR A 98 2.44 3.07 8.36
N ILE A 99 2.38 4.24 7.73
CA ILE A 99 2.60 4.38 6.28
C ILE A 99 4.03 4.02 5.89
N ASN A 100 5.03 4.52 6.62
CA ASN A 100 6.43 4.17 6.36
C ASN A 100 6.70 2.69 6.69
N ARG A 101 5.99 2.14 7.68
CA ARG A 101 5.99 0.71 7.97
C ARG A 101 5.46 -0.10 6.79
N VAL A 102 4.35 0.30 6.14
CA VAL A 102 3.87 -0.34 4.90
C VAL A 102 4.92 -0.25 3.80
N LEU A 103 5.45 0.94 3.51
CA LEU A 103 6.45 1.13 2.45
C LEU A 103 7.70 0.25 2.68
N SER A 104 8.10 0.06 3.94
CA SER A 104 9.22 -0.82 4.29
C SER A 104 8.98 -2.29 3.92
N HIS A 105 7.73 -2.74 3.82
CA HIS A 105 7.44 -4.11 3.35
C HIS A 105 7.78 -4.27 1.86
N PHE A 106 7.41 -3.29 1.03
CA PHE A 106 7.73 -3.30 -0.40
C PHE A 106 9.25 -3.20 -0.63
N GLU A 107 9.94 -2.37 0.16
CA GLU A 107 11.40 -2.28 0.15
C GLU A 107 12.07 -3.61 0.52
N PHE A 108 11.55 -4.28 1.55
CA PHE A 108 12.03 -5.60 1.93
C PHE A 108 11.80 -6.62 0.82
N SER A 109 10.63 -6.63 0.18
CA SER A 109 10.35 -7.50 -0.97
C SER A 109 11.32 -7.23 -2.12
N ALA A 110 11.51 -5.96 -2.50
CA ALA A 110 12.42 -5.59 -3.58
C ALA A 110 13.88 -6.00 -3.28
N PHE A 111 14.32 -5.85 -2.02
CA PHE A 111 15.63 -6.31 -1.59
C PHE A 111 15.78 -7.83 -1.73
N ASN A 112 14.78 -8.60 -1.29
CA ASN A 112 14.75 -10.05 -1.41
C ASN A 112 14.88 -10.53 -2.86
N PHE A 113 14.10 -9.92 -3.75
CA PHE A 113 14.17 -10.20 -5.19
C PHE A 113 15.57 -9.93 -5.75
N GLY A 114 16.18 -8.79 -5.39
CA GLY A 114 17.54 -8.48 -5.78
C GLY A 114 18.56 -9.52 -5.29
N VAL A 115 18.42 -9.98 -4.04
CA VAL A 115 19.28 -11.03 -3.46
C VAL A 115 19.08 -12.36 -4.20
N GLN A 116 17.83 -12.75 -4.46
CA GLN A 116 17.49 -13.99 -5.15
C GLN A 116 18.01 -14.04 -6.58
N ILE A 117 17.78 -12.97 -7.34
CA ILE A 117 18.33 -12.82 -8.69
C ILE A 117 19.86 -12.94 -8.66
N SER A 118 20.51 -12.27 -7.71
CA SER A 118 21.97 -12.26 -7.61
C SER A 118 22.55 -13.65 -7.39
N TYR A 119 22.03 -14.43 -6.42
CA TYR A 119 22.56 -15.78 -6.21
C TYR A 119 22.11 -16.76 -7.30
N PHE A 120 20.95 -16.57 -7.94
CA PHE A 120 20.54 -17.44 -9.06
C PHE A 120 21.45 -17.27 -10.27
N ILE A 121 21.92 -16.05 -10.55
CA ILE A 121 22.94 -15.81 -11.57
C ILE A 121 24.24 -16.56 -11.21
N LEU A 122 24.67 -16.52 -9.94
CA LEU A 122 25.85 -17.27 -9.49
C LEU A 122 25.67 -18.79 -9.64
N ILE A 123 24.50 -19.33 -9.28
CA ILE A 123 24.18 -20.75 -9.46
C ILE A 123 24.17 -21.10 -10.94
N TYR A 124 23.58 -20.28 -11.80
CA TYR A 124 23.57 -20.51 -13.24
C TYR A 124 24.99 -20.61 -13.81
N PHE A 125 25.89 -19.71 -13.41
CA PHE A 125 27.31 -19.82 -13.80
C PHE A 125 27.99 -21.06 -13.21
N ALA A 126 27.66 -21.46 -11.98
CA ALA A 126 28.15 -22.70 -11.40
C ALA A 126 27.70 -23.93 -12.19
N LEU A 127 26.46 -23.95 -12.69
CA LEU A 127 25.92 -25.03 -13.54
C LEU A 127 26.56 -25.07 -14.93
N ILE A 128 27.03 -23.95 -15.46
CA ILE A 128 27.81 -23.92 -16.71
C ILE A 128 29.25 -24.41 -16.48
N SER A 129 29.75 -24.29 -15.25
CA SER A 129 31.12 -24.68 -14.92
C SER A 129 31.31 -26.19 -15.04
N LYS A 130 32.52 -26.63 -15.42
CA LYS A 130 32.89 -28.05 -15.48
C LYS A 130 33.20 -28.67 -14.11
N ARG A 131 32.84 -27.99 -13.02
CA ARG A 131 33.11 -28.48 -11.66
C ARG A 131 32.16 -29.62 -11.33
N GLU A 132 32.62 -30.54 -10.49
CA GLU A 132 31.78 -31.61 -9.99
C GLU A 132 30.68 -31.07 -9.08
N VAL A 133 29.56 -31.79 -9.05
CA VAL A 133 28.44 -31.50 -8.16
C VAL A 133 28.92 -31.66 -6.72
N ILE A 134 28.52 -30.74 -5.85
CA ILE A 134 28.81 -30.84 -4.42
C ILE A 134 28.18 -32.11 -3.81
N GLU A 135 28.66 -32.50 -2.63
CA GLU A 135 28.12 -33.65 -1.92
C GLU A 135 26.61 -33.54 -1.65
N LYS A 136 25.95 -34.70 -1.53
CA LYS A 136 24.49 -34.82 -1.43
C LYS A 136 23.88 -33.98 -0.30
N ILE A 137 24.46 -34.03 0.90
CA ILE A 137 23.91 -33.32 2.06
C ILE A 137 23.96 -31.78 1.86
N PRO A 138 25.12 -31.17 1.54
CA PRO A 138 25.19 -29.76 1.16
C PRO A 138 24.25 -29.38 0.01
N PHE A 139 24.11 -30.25 -1.01
CA PHE A 139 23.20 -30.03 -2.13
C PHE A 139 21.74 -29.90 -1.69
N ILE A 140 21.27 -30.81 -0.84
CA ILE A 140 19.89 -30.81 -0.31
C ILE A 140 19.66 -29.56 0.54
N ILE A 141 20.60 -29.20 1.42
CA ILE A 141 20.50 -28.00 2.27
C ILE A 141 20.40 -26.74 1.41
N CYS A 142 21.30 -26.56 0.45
CA CYS A 142 21.26 -25.42 -0.47
C CYS A 142 19.95 -25.36 -1.25
N SER A 143 19.51 -26.50 -1.80
CA SER A 143 18.25 -26.58 -2.56
C SER A 143 17.05 -26.20 -1.69
N THR A 144 17.02 -26.66 -0.43
CA THR A 144 15.97 -26.32 0.54
C THR A 144 15.91 -24.82 0.82
N ILE A 145 17.07 -24.18 1.07
CA ILE A 145 17.14 -22.74 1.34
C ILE A 145 16.67 -21.94 0.12
N ILE A 146 17.09 -22.33 -1.08
CA ILE A 146 16.73 -21.68 -2.34
C ILE A 146 15.23 -21.78 -2.59
N CYS A 147 14.66 -22.99 -2.48
CA CYS A 147 13.23 -23.23 -2.68
C CYS A 147 12.41 -22.47 -1.63
N TYR A 148 12.84 -22.50 -0.37
CA TYR A 148 12.19 -21.73 0.69
C TYR A 148 12.13 -20.24 0.36
N HIS A 149 13.28 -19.65 0.00
CA HIS A 149 13.36 -18.23 -0.30
C HIS A 149 12.49 -17.84 -1.50
N PHE A 150 12.43 -18.69 -2.54
CA PHE A 150 11.53 -18.52 -3.68
C PHE A 150 10.05 -18.48 -3.26
N PHE A 151 9.58 -19.52 -2.56
CA PHE A 151 8.17 -19.57 -2.14
C PHE A 151 7.83 -18.47 -1.15
N PHE A 152 8.75 -18.16 -0.22
CA PHE A 152 8.60 -17.03 0.68
C PHE A 152 8.34 -15.74 -0.10
N ASN A 153 9.19 -15.42 -1.07
CA ASN A 153 9.07 -14.21 -1.86
C ASN A 153 7.76 -14.15 -2.67
N LEU A 154 7.32 -15.29 -3.22
CA LEU A 154 6.05 -15.40 -3.94
C LEU A 154 4.86 -15.11 -3.03
N PHE A 155 4.75 -15.78 -1.87
CA PHE A 155 3.64 -15.57 -0.96
C PHE A 155 3.68 -14.22 -0.24
N TYR A 156 4.88 -13.71 0.00
CA TYR A 156 5.07 -12.38 0.57
C TYR A 156 4.50 -11.29 -0.33
N ILE A 157 4.72 -11.35 -1.65
CA ILE A 157 4.06 -10.41 -2.58
C ILE A 157 2.55 -10.56 -2.61
N ILE A 158 2.03 -11.78 -2.56
CA ILE A 158 0.58 -12.01 -2.50
C ILE A 158 -0.01 -11.33 -1.26
N SER A 159 0.67 -11.40 -0.11
CA SER A 159 0.26 -10.68 1.10
C SER A 159 0.28 -9.15 0.89
N LEU A 160 1.30 -8.62 0.21
CA LEU A 160 1.40 -7.18 -0.06
C LEU A 160 0.30 -6.64 -0.97
N ILE A 161 -0.19 -7.45 -1.90
CA ILE A 161 -1.37 -7.10 -2.71
C ILE A 161 -2.59 -6.90 -1.78
N GLY A 162 -2.77 -7.79 -0.80
CA GLY A 162 -3.82 -7.65 0.21
C GLY A 162 -3.70 -6.36 1.02
N ASP A 163 -2.48 -5.97 1.38
CA ASP A 163 -2.23 -4.73 2.12
C ASP A 163 -2.50 -3.47 1.27
N CYS A 164 -2.20 -3.50 -0.04
CA CYS A 164 -2.59 -2.42 -0.95
C CYS A 164 -4.12 -2.21 -0.97
N ILE A 165 -4.90 -3.30 -0.99
CA ILE A 165 -6.37 -3.23 -0.98
C ILE A 165 -6.87 -2.58 0.30
N LYS A 166 -6.39 -3.04 1.46
CA LYS A 166 -6.76 -2.46 2.77
C LYS A 166 -6.43 -0.98 2.87
N ILE A 167 -5.29 -0.55 2.34
CA ILE A 167 -4.92 0.87 2.37
C ILE A 167 -5.84 1.71 1.50
N ASN A 168 -6.29 1.18 0.36
CA ASN A 168 -7.26 1.86 -0.48
C ASN A 168 -8.63 2.01 0.22
N GLU A 169 -9.04 1.02 1.00
CA GLU A 169 -10.24 1.11 1.85
C GLU A 169 -10.08 2.20 2.92
N ILE A 170 -8.93 2.23 3.62
CA ILE A 170 -8.61 3.27 4.63
C ILE A 170 -8.64 4.67 4.01
N LYS A 171 -8.08 4.83 2.80
CA LYS A 171 -8.13 6.10 2.07
C LYS A 171 -9.57 6.56 1.84
N THR A 172 -10.43 5.64 1.43
CA THR A 172 -11.84 5.92 1.13
C THR A 172 -12.60 6.36 2.39
N GLN A 173 -12.39 5.67 3.51
CA GLN A 173 -12.96 6.05 4.80
C GLN A 173 -12.41 7.40 5.29
N SER A 174 -11.11 7.62 5.18
CA SER A 174 -10.46 8.89 5.55
C SER A 174 -11.03 10.09 4.77
N LYS A 175 -11.31 9.91 3.47
CA LYS A 175 -11.97 10.93 2.65
C LYS A 175 -13.38 11.26 3.14
N GLN A 176 -14.15 10.26 3.55
CA GLN A 176 -15.49 10.49 4.11
C GLN A 176 -15.41 11.28 5.42
N ILE A 177 -14.47 10.94 6.31
CA ILE A 177 -14.24 11.68 7.57
C ILE A 177 -13.83 13.13 7.29
N ALA A 178 -12.87 13.35 6.39
CA ALA A 178 -12.45 14.70 6.01
C ALA A 178 -13.60 15.55 5.43
N SER A 179 -14.51 14.92 4.66
CA SER A 179 -15.71 15.60 4.16
C SER A 179 -16.67 15.98 5.30
N TYR A 180 -16.80 15.14 6.32
CA TYR A 180 -17.63 15.41 7.49
C TYR A 180 -17.05 16.55 8.36
N GLU A 181 -15.74 16.57 8.59
CA GLU A 181 -15.08 17.69 9.27
C GLU A 181 -15.30 19.01 8.53
N LYS A 182 -15.20 19.01 7.20
CA LYS A 182 -15.47 20.19 6.38
C LYS A 182 -16.92 20.68 6.55
N THR A 183 -17.89 19.77 6.62
CA THR A 183 -19.29 20.11 6.92
C THR A 183 -19.44 20.71 8.32
N PHE A 184 -18.78 20.17 9.35
CA PHE A 184 -18.83 20.72 10.70
C PHE A 184 -18.28 22.15 10.77
N TYR A 185 -17.12 22.43 10.15
CA TYR A 185 -16.58 23.78 10.10
C TYR A 185 -17.48 24.75 9.32
N ASN A 186 -18.15 24.29 8.27
CA ASN A 186 -19.14 25.08 7.56
C ASN A 186 -20.32 25.46 8.46
N ILE A 187 -20.88 24.49 9.21
CA ILE A 187 -21.96 24.75 10.19
C ILE A 187 -21.51 25.76 11.26
N VAL A 188 -20.31 25.60 11.81
CA VAL A 188 -19.77 26.52 12.82
C VAL A 188 -19.56 27.93 12.24
N ASN A 189 -19.09 28.04 11.00
CA ASN A 189 -18.93 29.32 10.33
C ASN A 189 -20.27 29.98 10.01
N GLU A 190 -21.27 29.22 9.55
CA GLU A 190 -22.64 29.71 9.37
C GLU A 190 -23.20 30.25 10.69
N LEU A 191 -23.05 29.52 11.80
CA LEU A 191 -23.48 29.98 13.12
C LEU A 191 -22.78 31.29 13.54
N ARG A 192 -21.48 31.43 13.27
CA ARG A 192 -20.73 32.67 13.57
C ARG A 192 -21.20 33.83 12.70
N ILE A 193 -21.47 33.60 11.43
CA ILE A 193 -22.00 34.59 10.49
C ILE A 193 -23.39 35.03 10.94
N ASP A 194 -24.27 34.09 11.28
CA ASP A 194 -25.62 34.36 11.77
C ASP A 194 -25.60 35.16 13.07
N TYR A 195 -24.68 34.86 13.99
CA TYR A 195 -24.50 35.63 15.21
C TYR A 195 -24.07 37.08 14.93
N LEU A 196 -23.10 37.28 14.04
CA LEU A 196 -22.64 38.62 13.65
C LEU A 196 -23.72 39.41 12.91
N LEU A 197 -24.50 38.74 12.05
CA LEU A 197 -25.68 39.31 11.38
C LEU A 197 -26.73 39.71 12.41
N ALA A 198 -27.07 38.85 13.36
CA ALA A 198 -28.06 39.13 14.40
C ALA A 198 -27.65 40.35 15.25
N LEU A 199 -26.38 40.46 15.64
CA LEU A 199 -25.85 41.63 16.34
C LEU A 199 -25.98 42.91 15.47
N SER A 200 -25.55 42.84 14.21
CA SER A 200 -25.57 44.00 13.30
C SER A 200 -26.99 44.49 12.99
N LEU A 201 -27.93 43.57 12.79
CA LEU A 201 -29.34 43.89 12.58
C LEU A 201 -29.96 44.52 13.82
N LYS A 202 -29.62 44.02 15.01
CA LYS A 202 -30.09 44.55 16.30
C LYS A 202 -29.55 45.96 16.55
N GLU A 203 -28.26 46.22 16.29
CA GLU A 203 -27.66 47.55 16.45
C GLU A 203 -28.21 48.57 15.45
N LYS A 204 -28.44 48.17 14.19
CA LYS A 204 -28.95 49.06 13.13
C LYS A 204 -30.48 49.13 13.05
N GLY A 205 -31.20 48.33 13.84
CA GLY A 205 -32.67 48.25 13.80
C GLY A 205 -33.24 47.73 12.48
N ILE A 206 -32.47 46.95 11.71
CA ILE A 206 -32.86 46.47 10.38
C ILE A 206 -33.67 45.17 10.52
N LYS A 207 -34.82 45.10 9.85
CA LYS A 207 -35.65 43.89 9.79
C LYS A 207 -35.09 42.88 8.78
N ARG A 208 -35.32 41.58 9.02
CA ARG A 208 -34.87 40.48 8.14
C ARG A 208 -35.33 40.62 6.69
N GLU A 209 -36.54 41.12 6.47
CA GLU A 209 -37.09 41.38 5.12
C GLU A 209 -36.26 42.41 4.33
N GLN A 210 -35.75 43.43 5.03
CA GLN A 210 -34.92 44.46 4.41
C GLN A 210 -33.52 43.91 4.10
N LEU A 211 -32.96 43.09 5.00
CA LEU A 211 -31.72 42.35 4.73
C LEU A 211 -31.85 41.49 3.47
N LEU A 212 -32.93 40.72 3.34
CA LEU A 212 -33.15 39.84 2.19
C LEU A 212 -33.23 40.64 0.87
N LYS A 213 -33.90 41.80 0.89
CA LYS A 213 -33.93 42.72 -0.27
C LYS A 213 -32.55 43.24 -0.62
N ASP A 214 -31.78 43.68 0.37
CA ASP A 214 -30.44 44.22 0.14
C ASP A 214 -29.48 43.14 -0.40
N LEU A 215 -29.59 41.91 0.10
CA LEU A 215 -28.88 40.74 -0.43
C LEU A 215 -29.26 40.43 -1.89
N TYR A 216 -30.55 40.52 -2.25
CA TYR A 216 -30.98 40.31 -3.64
C TYR A 216 -30.41 41.38 -4.58
N VAL A 217 -30.39 42.64 -4.15
CA VAL A 217 -29.78 43.74 -4.92
C VAL A 217 -28.27 43.50 -5.10
N MET A 218 -27.58 42.99 -4.08
CA MET A 218 -26.17 42.65 -4.17
C MET A 218 -25.93 41.50 -5.16
N ILE A 219 -26.76 40.44 -5.13
CA ILE A 219 -26.67 39.30 -6.04
C ILE A 219 -26.93 39.74 -7.49
N ASP A 220 -27.93 40.59 -7.71
CA ASP A 220 -28.25 41.08 -9.06
C ASP A 220 -27.09 41.85 -9.68
N LYS A 221 -26.38 42.64 -8.87
CA LYS A 221 -25.20 43.42 -9.27
C LYS A 221 -23.90 42.61 -9.34
N SER A 222 -23.89 41.38 -8.84
CA SER A 222 -22.70 40.52 -8.85
C SER A 222 -22.51 39.81 -10.19
N ASN A 223 -21.31 39.29 -10.44
CA ASN A 223 -21.01 38.40 -11.57
C ASN A 223 -21.16 36.92 -11.20
N LEU A 224 -22.04 36.59 -10.24
CA LEU A 224 -22.28 35.21 -9.83
C LEU A 224 -23.08 34.45 -10.89
N ASP A 225 -22.65 33.22 -11.15
CA ASP A 225 -23.42 32.23 -11.91
C ASP A 225 -24.57 31.70 -11.05
N ASP A 226 -25.67 31.31 -11.69
CA ASP A 226 -26.84 30.68 -11.05
C ASP A 226 -27.53 31.51 -9.94
N LYS A 227 -27.66 32.83 -10.18
CA LYS A 227 -28.38 33.77 -9.32
C LYS A 227 -29.79 33.32 -8.89
N PRO A 228 -30.61 32.64 -9.73
CA PRO A 228 -31.95 32.20 -9.34
C PRO A 228 -31.92 31.21 -8.16
N ASN A 229 -31.07 30.18 -8.21
CA ASN A 229 -30.96 29.19 -7.14
C ASN A 229 -30.42 29.79 -5.85
N ILE A 230 -29.47 30.73 -5.94
CA ILE A 230 -28.93 31.44 -4.77
C ILE A 230 -30.02 32.26 -4.08
N LYS A 231 -30.86 32.95 -4.85
CA LYS A 231 -31.99 33.71 -4.30
C LYS A 231 -33.04 32.81 -3.66
N GLU A 232 -33.37 31.69 -4.27
CA GLU A 232 -34.32 30.71 -3.71
C GLU A 232 -33.82 30.15 -2.38
N TYR A 233 -32.54 29.79 -2.30
CA TYR A 233 -31.90 29.35 -1.06
C TYR A 233 -32.02 30.40 0.05
N LEU A 234 -31.67 31.66 -0.22
CA LEU A 234 -31.74 32.74 0.76
C LEU A 234 -33.18 33.07 1.17
N CYS A 235 -34.15 32.96 0.26
CA CYS A 235 -35.57 33.11 0.55
C CYS A 235 -36.01 32.09 1.58
N ASN A 236 -35.66 30.82 1.36
CA ASN A 236 -36.03 29.73 2.27
C ASN A 236 -35.34 29.87 3.64
N TYR A 237 -34.10 30.36 3.65
CA TYR A 237 -33.31 30.51 4.88
C TYR A 237 -33.77 31.70 5.74
N TYR A 238 -34.00 32.88 5.14
CA TYR A 238 -34.30 34.12 5.86
C TYR A 238 -35.77 34.54 5.82
N GLY A 239 -36.58 33.98 4.93
CA GLY A 239 -37.98 34.38 4.69
C GLY A 239 -39.03 33.69 5.58
N ASN A 240 -38.70 32.55 6.21
CA ASN A 240 -39.63 31.75 7.02
C ASN A 240 -39.29 31.79 8.53
N GLY A 241 -39.18 32.98 9.12
CA GLY A 241 -38.94 33.15 10.56
C GLY A 241 -39.60 34.37 11.15
#